data_AF-A0A0L8HH17-F1
#
_entry.id   AF-A0A0L8HH17-F1
#
_cell.length_a   1.000
_cell.length_b   1.000
_cell.length_c   1.000
_cell.angle_alpha   90.00
_cell.angle_beta   90.00
_cell.angle_gamma   90.00
#
_symmetry.space_group_name_H-M   'P 1'
#
loop_
_entity.id
_entity.type
_entity.pdbx_description
1 polymer ?
#
loop_
_entity_poly.entity_id
_entity_poly.type
_entity_poly.pdbx_seq_one_letter_code
_entity_poly.pdbx_strand_id
1 'polypeptide(L)'
;MYTAFFGTGNIASINSFDPASVYCFFTVFHPFSMGTLLLLKVALPFFIVVCALDTLCISTNTSKTILFLNVLIISDVMGLQFFFLVQDFGSWLEIGSSISHYVIAMTIIIFILLLDAICHCFTTLRIPLATFKTA
;
A
#
# COMPACT_ATOMS: atom_id res chain seq x y z
N MET A 1 12.68 -11.30 -13.67
CA MET A 1 11.39 -11.23 -14.40
C MET A 1 10.26 -10.69 -13.53
N TYR A 2 10.05 -11.18 -12.30
CA TYR A 2 9.03 -10.65 -11.36
C TYR A 2 9.19 -9.15 -11.01
N THR A 3 10.43 -8.68 -10.84
CA THR A 3 10.73 -7.28 -10.52
C THR A 3 10.40 -6.30 -11.67
N ALA A 4 10.32 -6.76 -12.92
CA ALA A 4 9.95 -5.88 -14.05
C ALA A 4 8.42 -5.70 -14.18
N PHE A 5 7.63 -6.68 -13.71
CA PHE A 5 6.18 -6.61 -13.81
C PHE A 5 5.55 -5.82 -12.66
N PHE A 6 6.15 -5.85 -11.47
CA PHE A 6 5.70 -5.09 -10.28
C PHE A 6 6.64 -3.97 -9.85
N GLY A 7 7.82 -3.85 -10.48
CA GLY A 7 8.70 -2.71 -10.27
C GLY A 7 8.13 -1.49 -10.95
N THR A 8 7.34 -0.71 -10.22
CA THR A 8 7.29 0.72 -10.48
C THR A 8 8.70 1.24 -10.30
N GLY A 9 9.22 2.02 -11.26
CA GLY A 9 10.52 2.65 -11.13
C GLY A 9 10.57 3.61 -9.93
N ASN A 10 11.49 4.57 -9.93
CA ASN A 10 11.61 5.53 -8.82
C ASN A 10 10.26 6.23 -8.55
N ILE A 11 9.60 5.92 -7.44
CA ILE A 11 8.27 6.47 -7.07
C ILE A 11 8.36 7.99 -6.88
N ALA A 12 9.57 8.53 -6.65
CA ALA A 12 9.83 9.97 -6.61
C ALA A 12 9.63 10.68 -7.96
N SER A 13 9.56 9.94 -9.08
CA SER A 13 9.29 10.51 -10.40
C SER A 13 8.15 9.74 -11.08
N ILE A 14 7.03 10.44 -11.33
CA ILE A 14 5.90 9.93 -12.12
C ILE A 14 6.35 9.53 -13.55
N ASN A 15 7.50 10.02 -14.00
CA ASN A 15 8.10 9.67 -15.29
C ASN A 15 8.73 8.26 -15.33
N SER A 16 8.85 7.56 -14.20
CA SER A 16 9.41 6.20 -14.14
C SER A 16 8.36 5.09 -14.14
N PHE A 17 7.07 5.44 -14.31
CA PHE A 17 6.03 4.45 -14.58
C PHE A 17 6.21 3.95 -16.01
N ASP A 18 6.87 2.81 -16.16
CA ASP A 18 7.10 2.20 -17.46
C ASP A 18 5.78 1.62 -18.04
N PRO A 19 5.23 2.20 -19.12
CA PRO A 19 4.04 1.68 -19.78
C PRO A 19 4.30 0.35 -20.52
N ALA A 20 5.55 -0.11 -20.65
CA ALA A 20 5.90 -1.34 -21.36
C ALA A 20 5.13 -2.58 -20.86
N SER A 21 4.81 -2.66 -19.57
CA SER A 21 4.02 -3.79 -19.07
C SER A 21 2.55 -3.74 -19.51
N VAL A 22 2.02 -2.56 -19.83
CA VAL A 22 0.62 -2.36 -20.27
C VAL A 22 0.49 -2.51 -21.78
N TYR A 23 1.54 -2.15 -22.53
CA TYR A 23 1.64 -2.42 -23.97
C TYR A 23 1.62 -3.91 -24.32
N CYS A 24 1.94 -4.79 -23.36
CA CYS A 24 1.82 -6.24 -23.52
C CYS A 24 0.35 -6.73 -23.57
N PHE A 25 -0.60 -5.95 -23.04
CA PHE A 25 -2.03 -6.30 -22.98
C PHE A 25 -2.92 -5.47 -23.90
N PHE A 26 -2.54 -4.22 -24.21
CA PHE A 26 -3.25 -3.36 -25.16
C PHE A 26 -2.25 -2.76 -26.17
N THR A 27 -2.35 -3.18 -27.43
CA THR A 27 -1.50 -2.73 -28.54
C THR A 27 -1.99 -1.43 -29.19
N VAL A 28 -3.21 -0.98 -28.86
CA VAL A 28 -3.83 0.26 -29.35
C VAL A 28 -3.94 1.26 -28.21
N PHE A 29 -3.51 2.50 -28.44
CA PHE A 29 -3.44 3.55 -27.42
C PHE A 29 -4.83 4.04 -27.02
N HIS A 30 -5.42 3.41 -26.01
CA HIS A 30 -6.63 3.89 -25.33
C HIS A 30 -6.22 4.52 -23.98
N PRO A 31 -6.11 5.86 -23.87
CA PRO A 31 -5.53 6.51 -22.70
C PRO A 31 -6.30 6.20 -21.40
N PHE A 32 -7.62 6.04 -21.48
CA PHE A 32 -8.43 5.64 -20.32
C PHE A 32 -8.16 4.20 -19.90
N SER A 33 -8.22 3.23 -20.82
CA SER A 33 -8.00 1.80 -20.50
C SER A 33 -6.58 1.52 -20.02
N MET A 34 -5.59 2.17 -20.64
CA MET A 34 -4.17 2.05 -20.28
C MET A 34 -3.91 2.68 -18.90
N GLY A 35 -4.48 3.84 -18.63
CA GLY A 35 -4.44 4.49 -17.31
C GLY A 35 -5.09 3.63 -16.22
N THR A 36 -6.25 3.02 -16.50
CA THR A 36 -6.90 2.10 -15.56
C THR A 36 -6.04 0.89 -15.23
N LEU A 37 -5.37 0.28 -16.22
CA LEU A 37 -4.45 -0.83 -16.01
C LEU A 37 -3.23 -0.42 -15.16
N LEU A 38 -2.70 0.78 -15.36
CA LEU A 38 -1.63 1.33 -14.50
C LEU A 38 -2.11 1.56 -13.07
N LEU A 39 -3.30 2.14 -12.88
CA LEU A 39 -3.90 2.33 -11.56
C LEU A 39 -4.18 1.00 -10.86
N LEU A 40 -4.71 0.00 -11.57
CA LEU A 40 -4.92 -1.33 -11.04
C LEU A 40 -3.60 -2.01 -10.65
N LYS A 41 -2.54 -1.81 -11.43
CA LYS A 41 -1.21 -2.32 -11.14
C LYS A 41 -0.60 -1.68 -9.88
N VAL A 42 -0.83 -0.39 -9.65
CA VAL A 42 -0.46 0.30 -8.40
C VAL A 42 -1.32 -0.17 -7.22
N ALA A 43 -2.59 -0.53 -7.45
CA ALA A 43 -3.50 -1.00 -6.41
C ALA A 43 -3.18 -2.42 -5.89
N LEU A 44 -2.59 -3.29 -6.72
CA LEU A 44 -2.26 -4.68 -6.37
C LEU A 44 -1.48 -4.86 -5.05
N PRO A 45 -0.36 -4.17 -4.78
CA PRO A 45 0.35 -4.31 -3.51
C PRO A 45 -0.52 -3.95 -2.29
N PHE A 46 -1.41 -2.96 -2.43
CA PHE A 46 -2.33 -2.59 -1.35
C PHE A 46 -3.35 -3.70 -1.06
N PHE A 47 -3.90 -4.33 -2.10
CA PHE A 47 -4.79 -5.49 -1.92
C PHE A 47 -4.08 -6.66 -1.25
N ILE A 48 -2.83 -6.95 -1.64
CA ILE A 48 -2.04 -8.03 -1.02
C ILE A 48 -1.82 -7.75 0.48
N VAL A 49 -1.50 -6.51 0.86
CA VAL A 49 -1.33 -6.12 2.26
C VAL A 49 -2.63 -6.30 3.05
N VAL A 50 -3.77 -5.84 2.52
CA VAL A 50 -5.08 -6.01 3.17
C VAL A 50 -5.42 -7.49 3.35
N CYS A 51 -5.21 -8.32 2.32
CA CYS A 51 -5.42 -9.76 2.42
C CYS A 51 -4.50 -10.44 3.45
N ALA A 52 -3.24 -10.01 3.54
CA ALA A 52 -2.29 -10.53 4.52
C ALA A 52 -2.71 -10.16 5.95
N LEU A 53 -3.15 -8.92 6.18
CA LEU A 53 -3.65 -8.46 7.48
C LEU A 53 -4.90 -9.25 7.91
N ASP A 54 -5.82 -9.52 6.99
CA ASP A 54 -7.01 -10.33 7.26
C ASP A 54 -6.64 -11.80 7.57
N THR A 55 -5.68 -12.36 6.83
CA THR A 55 -5.16 -13.71 7.10
C THR A 55 -4.50 -13.79 8.49
N LEU A 56 -3.75 -12.76 8.89
CA LEU A 56 -3.17 -12.66 10.23
C LEU A 56 -4.25 -12.54 11.33
N CYS A 57 -5.36 -11.86 11.05
CA CYS A 57 -6.52 -11.79 11.94
C CYS A 57 -7.08 -13.19 12.24
N ILE A 58 -7.30 -13.97 11.18
CA ILE A 58 -7.86 -15.32 11.26
C ILE A 58 -6.87 -16.25 11.97
N SER A 59 -5.58 -16.17 11.62
CA SER A 59 -4.54 -17.04 12.19
C SER A 59 -4.27 -16.78 13.67
N THR A 60 -4.40 -15.53 14.14
CA THR A 60 -4.07 -15.14 15.52
C THR A 60 -5.31 -15.07 16.42
N ASN A 61 -6.51 -15.36 15.90
CA ASN A 61 -7.80 -15.29 16.60
C ASN A 61 -7.97 -14.00 17.43
N THR A 62 -7.43 -12.90 16.90
CA THR A 62 -7.19 -11.66 17.66
C THR A 62 -8.25 -10.63 17.32
N SER A 63 -8.66 -9.85 18.31
CA SER A 63 -9.62 -8.75 18.10
C SER A 63 -9.07 -7.73 17.09
N LYS A 64 -9.93 -7.24 16.19
CA LYS A 64 -9.55 -6.28 15.14
C LYS A 64 -8.89 -5.00 15.67
N THR A 65 -9.23 -4.59 16.89
CA THR A 65 -8.59 -3.47 17.59
C THR A 65 -7.10 -3.71 17.83
N ILE A 66 -6.70 -4.94 18.16
CA ILE A 66 -5.31 -5.30 18.42
C ILE A 66 -4.52 -5.37 17.11
N LEU A 67 -5.16 -5.74 15.99
CA LEU A 67 -4.53 -5.67 14.67
C LEU A 67 -4.27 -4.23 14.25
N PHE A 68 -5.26 -3.35 14.41
CA PHE A 68 -5.09 -1.93 14.15
C PHE A 68 -3.92 -1.33 14.96
N LEU A 69 -3.83 -1.68 16.24
CA LEU A 69 -2.70 -1.29 17.11
C LEU A 69 -1.37 -1.87 16.62
N ASN A 70 -1.32 -3.12 16.16
CA ASN A 70 -0.09 -3.71 15.61
C ASN A 70 0.37 -3.00 14.33
N VAL A 71 -0.54 -2.72 13.39
CA VAL A 71 -0.21 -2.00 12.15
C VAL A 71 0.28 -0.59 12.47
N LEU A 72 -0.31 0.08 13.46
CA LEU A 72 0.12 1.39 13.92
C LEU A 72 1.55 1.36 14.50
N ILE A 73 1.87 0.37 15.34
CA ILE A 73 3.23 0.21 15.90
C ILE A 73 4.26 -0.07 14.80
N ILE A 74 3.94 -0.96 13.85
CA ILE A 74 4.83 -1.27 12.72
C ILE A 74 5.05 -0.03 11.85
N SER A 75 4.00 0.75 11.60
CA SER A 75 4.04 2.04 10.91
C SER A 75 5.02 3.02 11.56
N ASP A 76 4.92 3.20 12.89
CA ASP A 76 5.81 4.10 13.62
C ASP A 76 7.27 3.64 13.57
N VAL A 77 7.52 2.32 13.71
CA VAL A 77 8.87 1.75 13.60
C VAL A 77 9.45 1.93 12.19
N MET A 78 8.67 1.68 11.15
CA MET A 78 9.09 1.92 9.76
C MET A 78 9.37 3.41 9.52
N GLY A 79 8.54 4.29 10.07
CA GLY A 79 8.71 5.72 10.00
C GLY A 79 10.01 6.20 10.64
N LEU A 80 10.32 5.69 11.83
CA LEU A 80 11.59 5.96 12.50
C LEU A 80 12.77 5.39 11.71
N GLN A 81 12.66 4.18 11.15
CA GLN A 81 13.72 3.59 10.33
C GLN A 81 14.03 4.46 9.11
N PHE A 82 13.01 4.95 8.40
CA PHE A 82 13.19 5.86 7.28
C PHE A 82 13.70 7.24 7.72
N PHE A 83 13.30 7.72 8.90
CA PHE A 83 13.82 8.97 9.47
C PHE A 83 15.32 8.88 9.72
N PHE A 84 15.81 7.77 10.28
CA PHE A 84 17.24 7.54 10.48
C PHE A 84 18.01 7.22 9.20
N LEU A 85 17.31 6.84 8.11
CA LEU A 85 17.91 6.59 6.81
C LEU A 85 18.00 7.86 5.94
N VAL A 86 17.42 8.98 6.38
CA VAL A 86 17.59 10.27 5.70
C VAL A 86 19.07 10.67 5.79
N GLN A 87 19.69 10.82 4.62
CA GLN A 87 21.08 11.27 4.52
C GLN A 87 21.13 12.79 4.47
N ASP A 88 21.83 13.40 5.43
CA ASP A 88 22.10 14.84 5.49
C ASP A 88 23.37 15.25 4.71
N PHE A 89 24.06 14.29 4.09
CA PHE A 89 25.34 14.49 3.41
C PHE A 89 25.24 14.01 1.96
N GLY A 90 25.71 14.82 1.00
CA GLY A 90 25.72 14.47 -0.42
C GLY A 90 25.39 15.66 -1.32
N SER A 91 25.08 15.37 -2.59
CA SER A 91 24.58 16.37 -3.52
C SER A 91 23.16 16.82 -3.16
N TRP A 92 22.78 18.06 -3.51
CA TRP A 92 21.41 18.58 -3.31
C TRP A 92 20.33 17.66 -3.89
N LEU A 93 20.64 16.94 -4.97
CA LEU A 93 19.73 15.98 -5.60
C LEU A 93 19.52 14.72 -4.74
N GLU A 94 20.60 14.17 -4.16
CA GLU A 94 20.53 12.99 -3.29
C GLU A 94 19.79 13.31 -1.98
N ILE A 95 20.04 14.48 -1.41
CA ILE A 95 19.32 14.98 -0.22
C ILE A 95 17.83 15.15 -0.55
N GLY A 96 17.49 15.77 -1.68
CA GLY A 96 16.11 15.89 -2.12
C GLY A 96 15.45 14.53 -2.39
N SER A 97 16.20 13.56 -2.91
CA SER A 97 15.70 12.21 -3.17
C SER A 97 15.44 11.43 -1.90
N SER A 98 16.33 11.47 -0.90
CA SER A 98 16.15 10.78 0.38
C SER A 98 14.92 11.31 1.13
N ILE A 99 14.73 12.63 1.14
CA ILE A 99 13.54 13.30 1.71
C ILE A 99 12.27 12.84 0.96
N SER A 100 12.32 12.80 -0.38
CA SER A 100 11.17 12.36 -1.18
C SER A 100 10.80 10.91 -0.87
N HIS A 101 11.78 10.01 -0.76
CA HIS A 101 11.54 8.62 -0.39
C HIS A 101 10.93 8.48 1.01
N TYR A 102 11.40 9.27 1.98
CA TYR A 102 10.82 9.34 3.32
C TYR A 102 9.35 9.75 3.29
N VAL A 103 9.04 10.86 2.61
CA VAL A 103 7.66 11.39 2.52
C VAL A 103 6.74 10.42 1.78
N ILE A 104 7.22 9.80 0.71
CA ILE A 104 6.47 8.79 -0.05
C ILE A 104 6.18 7.57 0.83
N ALA A 105 7.17 7.05 1.55
CA ALA A 105 6.98 5.92 2.45
C ALA A 105 5.93 6.23 3.53
N MET A 106 6.02 7.41 4.17
CA MET A 106 5.04 7.85 5.16
C MET A 106 3.63 8.02 4.58
N THR A 107 3.52 8.57 3.37
CA THR A 107 2.23 8.75 2.70
C THR A 107 1.58 7.41 2.35
N ILE A 108 2.36 6.43 1.89
CA ILE A 108 1.89 5.06 1.60
C ILE A 108 1.39 4.38 2.88
N ILE A 109 2.10 4.53 4.00
CA ILE A 109 1.72 3.95 5.28
C ILE A 109 0.40 4.56 5.80
N ILE A 110 0.25 5.89 5.75
CA ILE A 110 -0.99 6.58 6.12
C ILE A 110 -2.16 6.11 5.24
N PHE A 111 -1.93 5.95 3.94
CA PHE A 111 -2.95 5.48 3.01
C PHE A 111 -3.40 4.04 3.32
N ILE A 112 -2.46 3.14 3.66
CA ILE A 112 -2.78 1.76 4.08
C ILE A 112 -3.61 1.76 5.37
N LEU A 113 -3.23 2.56 6.37
CA LEU A 113 -3.99 2.69 7.63
C LEU A 113 -5.41 3.21 7.38
N LEU A 114 -5.58 4.16 6.46
CA LEU A 114 -6.89 4.70 6.08
C LEU A 114 -7.75 3.63 5.36
N LEU A 115 -7.16 2.86 4.46
CA LEU A 115 -7.85 1.74 3.80
C LEU A 115 -8.28 0.66 4.80
N ASP A 116 -7.40 0.31 5.76
CA ASP A 116 -7.72 -0.64 6.82
C ASP A 116 -8.86 -0.12 7.72
N ALA A 117 -8.82 1.15 8.11
CA ALA A 117 -9.88 1.78 8.89
C ALA A 117 -11.22 1.79 8.14
N ILE A 118 -11.21 2.08 6.83
CA ILE A 118 -12.40 1.99 5.98
C ILE A 118 -12.90 0.55 5.92
N CYS A 119 -12.02 -0.42 5.69
CA CYS A 119 -12.36 -1.84 5.65
C CYS A 119 -12.98 -2.33 6.98
N HIS A 120 -12.40 -1.91 8.10
CA HIS A 120 -12.90 -2.17 9.44
C HIS A 120 -14.28 -1.54 9.67
N CYS A 121 -14.46 -0.29 9.26
CA CYS A 121 -15.73 0.43 9.33
C CYS A 121 -16.81 -0.31 8.52
N PHE A 122 -16.51 -0.67 7.27
CA PHE A 122 -17.40 -1.48 6.43
C PHE A 122 -17.74 -2.83 7.04
N THR A 123 -16.76 -3.53 7.61
CA THR A 123 -16.99 -4.83 8.24
C THR A 123 -17.84 -4.72 9.50
N THR A 124 -17.67 -3.63 10.28
CA THR A 124 -18.49 -3.35 11.46
C THR A 124 -19.93 -2.98 11.08
N LEU A 125 -20.10 -2.18 10.02
CA LEU A 125 -21.41 -1.82 9.43
C LEU A 125 -22.15 -3.02 8.81
N ARG A 126 -21.43 -4.06 8.36
CA ARG A 126 -21.99 -5.26 7.73
C ARG A 126 -22.43 -6.36 8.70
N ILE A 127 -22.15 -6.25 10.01
CA ILE A 127 -22.57 -7.24 11.01
C ILE A 127 -23.70 -6.68 11.89
N PRO A 128 -24.91 -6.56 11.33
CA PRO A 128 -26.10 -6.92 12.07
C PRO A 128 -26.90 -7.95 11.27
N LEU A 129 -26.35 -9.15 11.06
CA LEU A 129 -27.17 -10.28 10.63
C LEU A 129 -26.77 -11.56 11.38
N ALA A 130 -27.75 -12.05 12.14
CA ALA A 130 -27.82 -13.36 12.78
C ALA A 130 -27.00 -13.58 14.07
N THR A 131 -27.40 -12.88 15.13
CA THR A 131 -27.69 -13.59 16.39
C THR A 131 -28.86 -14.55 16.16
N PHE A 132 -28.62 -15.69 15.49
CA PHE A 132 -29.51 -16.85 15.66
C PHE A 132 -28.95 -17.71 16.78
N LYS A 133 -29.34 -17.29 17.99
CA LYS A 133 -29.38 -18.14 19.17
C LYS A 133 -30.34 -19.30 18.88
N THR A 134 -29.82 -20.51 18.74
CA THR A 134 -30.51 -21.78 19.04
C THR A 134 -29.43 -22.68 19.64
N ALA A 135 -29.39 -22.78 20.97
CA ALA A 135 -30.09 -23.80 21.75
C ALA A 135 -29.34 -25.14 21.68
#